data_AF-A0A954EWR3-F1
#
_entry.id   AF-A0A954EWR3-F1
#
_cell.length_a   1.000
_cell.length_b   1.000
_cell.length_c   1.000
_cell.angle_alpha   90.00
_cell.angle_beta   90.00
_cell.angle_gamma   90.00
#
_symmetry.space_group_name_H-M   'P 1'
#
loop_
_entity.id
_entity.type
_entity.pdbx_description
1 polymer ?
#
loop_
_entity_poly.entity_id
_entity_poly.type
_entity_poly.pdbx_seq_one_letter_code
_entity_poly.pdbx_strand_id
1 'polypeptide(L)'
;MDRSSPGKTPFYRAQWFWLTICTLSSVLFLWFAVAPLLKDPEAVPKIRSAFTQADYRTLPLFLLALFLFYWLKAWRWRLLLKPVGDYRPTTELFPPIMIGFAVNNVLPAHLGEFVRCFVFARQHKIAVTTSVSSVVLERVFDVIAILFYLGLGLLVVDIPDPTIATTAKLFALGATGCV
;
A
#
# COMPACT_ATOMS: atom_id res chain seq x y z
N MET A 1 -29.09 2.28 -44.04
CA MET A 1 -29.07 2.61 -42.61
C MET A 1 -27.89 1.92 -41.98
N ASP A 2 -26.72 2.55 -42.07
CA ASP A 2 -25.47 2.08 -41.48
C ASP A 2 -25.32 2.73 -40.09
N ARG A 3 -25.23 1.92 -39.03
CA ARG A 3 -25.05 2.39 -37.66
C ARG A 3 -23.56 2.47 -37.39
N SER A 4 -23.03 3.68 -37.50
CA SER A 4 -21.71 4.04 -37.00
C SER A 4 -21.55 3.64 -35.52
N SER A 5 -20.71 2.64 -35.28
CA SER A 5 -20.23 2.26 -33.94
C SER A 5 -19.34 3.40 -33.40
N PRO A 6 -19.63 4.00 -32.24
CA PRO A 6 -18.74 4.99 -31.66
C PRO A 6 -17.41 4.32 -31.29
N GLY A 7 -16.32 4.81 -31.87
CA GLY A 7 -14.97 4.35 -31.62
C GLY A 7 -14.66 4.44 -30.13
N LYS A 8 -14.49 3.28 -29.50
CA LYS A 8 -13.94 3.18 -28.15
C LYS A 8 -12.53 3.77 -28.20
N THR A 9 -12.32 4.92 -27.58
CA THR A 9 -10.96 5.42 -27.33
C THR A 9 -10.21 4.33 -26.54
N PRO A 10 -9.03 3.88 -26.98
CA PRO A 10 -8.37 2.76 -26.33
C PRO A 10 -7.89 3.20 -24.94
N PHE A 11 -8.55 2.68 -23.91
CA PHE A 11 -8.24 2.78 -22.48
C PHE A 11 -6.73 2.56 -22.15
N TYR A 12 -5.99 1.96 -23.07
CA TYR A 12 -4.57 1.64 -22.96
C TYR A 12 -3.61 2.86 -23.04
N ARG A 13 -3.96 3.94 -23.77
CA ARG A 13 -3.00 5.05 -24.04
C ARG A 13 -2.62 5.87 -22.80
N ALA A 14 -3.55 6.07 -21.86
CA ALA A 14 -3.27 6.80 -20.61
C ALA A 14 -2.40 5.98 -19.64
N GLN A 15 -2.46 4.65 -19.70
CA GLN A 15 -1.70 3.78 -18.80
C GLN A 15 -0.19 3.79 -19.11
N TRP A 16 0.20 3.89 -20.38
CA TRP A 16 1.61 4.02 -20.76
C TRP A 16 2.24 5.32 -20.27
N PHE A 17 1.48 6.42 -20.29
CA PHE A 17 1.93 7.70 -19.76
C PHE A 17 2.25 7.63 -18.26
N TRP A 18 1.41 6.96 -17.47
CA TRP A 18 1.68 6.76 -16.04
C TRP A 18 2.84 5.79 -15.80
N LEU A 19 2.99 4.74 -16.62
CA LEU A 19 4.10 3.80 -16.52
C LEU A 19 5.44 4.47 -16.82
N THR A 20 5.52 5.34 -17.83
CA THR A 20 6.75 6.08 -18.14
C THR A 20 7.12 7.06 -17.03
N ILE A 21 6.14 7.77 -16.46
CA ILE A 21 6.37 8.65 -15.29
C ILE A 21 6.88 7.87 -14.07
N CYS A 22 6.27 6.71 -13.77
CA CYS A 22 6.71 5.86 -12.66
C CYS A 22 8.10 5.26 -12.89
N THR A 23 8.41 4.90 -14.13
CA THR A 23 9.74 4.40 -14.52
C THR A 23 10.79 5.49 -14.41
N LEU A 24 10.50 6.69 -14.92
CA LEU A 24 11.42 7.83 -14.86
C LEU A 24 11.67 8.29 -13.43
N SER A 25 10.62 8.37 -12.60
CA SER A 25 10.78 8.67 -11.18
C SER A 25 11.59 7.59 -10.47
N SER A 26 11.32 6.31 -10.70
CA SER A 26 12.09 5.21 -10.11
C SER A 26 13.57 5.27 -10.50
N VAL A 27 13.88 5.55 -11.77
CA VAL A 27 15.26 5.72 -12.26
C VAL A 27 15.93 6.94 -11.63
N LEU A 28 15.20 8.05 -11.48
CA LEU A 28 15.71 9.25 -10.81
C LEU A 28 16.05 8.99 -9.35
N PHE A 29 15.18 8.30 -8.60
CA PHE A 29 15.44 7.93 -7.21
C PHE A 29 16.60 6.94 -7.08
N LEU A 30 16.67 5.94 -7.97
CA LEU A 30 17.80 5.00 -8.02
C LEU A 30 19.10 5.74 -8.30
N TRP A 31 19.11 6.65 -9.27
CA TRP A 31 20.28 7.48 -9.57
C TRP A 31 20.68 8.31 -8.35
N PHE A 32 19.74 8.96 -7.67
CA PHE A 32 20.04 9.77 -6.49
C PHE A 32 20.59 8.94 -5.32
N ALA A 33 20.09 7.71 -5.15
CA ALA A 33 20.58 6.79 -4.12
C ALA A 33 21.97 6.21 -4.46
N VAL A 34 22.21 5.87 -5.73
CA VAL A 34 23.41 5.16 -6.19
C VAL A 34 24.56 6.10 -6.57
N ALA A 35 24.28 7.31 -7.07
CA ALA A 35 25.32 8.25 -7.47
C ALA A 35 26.30 8.64 -6.35
N PRO A 36 25.88 8.82 -5.08
CA PRO A 36 26.80 9.00 -3.96
C PRO A 36 27.62 7.73 -3.67
N LEU A 37 26.99 6.55 -3.77
CA LEU A 37 27.63 5.25 -3.53
C LEU A 37 28.71 4.93 -4.59
N LEU A 38 28.49 5.31 -5.85
CA LEU A 38 29.46 5.11 -6.93
C LEU A 38 30.67 6.05 -6.84
N LYS A 39 30.53 7.18 -6.13
CA LYS A 39 31.62 8.15 -5.91
C LYS A 39 32.54 7.74 -4.76
N ASP A 40 32.08 6.91 -3.83
CA ASP A 40 32.87 6.38 -2.73
C ASP A 40 33.48 5.01 -3.11
N PRO A 41 34.80 4.92 -3.36
CA PRO A 41 35.45 3.65 -3.69
C PRO A 41 35.39 2.62 -2.53
N GLU A 42 35.07 3.04 -1.30
CA GLU A 42 34.90 2.14 -0.16
C GLU A 42 33.46 1.64 0.06
N ALA A 43 32.48 2.14 -0.69
CA ALA A 43 31.08 1.76 -0.51
C ALA A 43 30.85 0.25 -0.71
N VAL A 44 31.43 -0.33 -1.76
CA VAL A 44 31.27 -1.76 -2.10
C VAL A 44 31.89 -2.68 -1.03
N PRO A 45 33.14 -2.44 -0.56
CA PRO A 45 33.69 -3.17 0.59
C PRO A 45 32.84 -3.08 1.85
N LYS A 46 32.30 -1.90 2.19
CA LYS A 46 31.43 -1.70 3.36
C LYS A 46 30.12 -2.46 3.26
N ILE A 47 29.50 -2.49 2.09
CA ILE A 47 28.28 -3.28 1.86
C ILE A 47 28.59 -4.78 2.01
N ARG A 48 29.69 -5.25 1.42
CA ARG A 48 30.12 -6.66 1.53
C ARG A 48 30.41 -7.05 2.98
N SER A 49 31.09 -6.20 3.75
CA SER A 49 31.35 -6.48 5.17
C SER A 49 30.06 -6.48 5.99
N ALA A 50 29.10 -5.60 5.69
CA ALA A 50 27.80 -5.60 6.35
C ALA A 50 27.00 -6.90 6.15
N PHE A 51 27.02 -7.47 4.94
CA PHE A 51 26.39 -8.78 4.71
C PHE A 51 27.11 -9.92 5.43
N THR A 52 28.43 -9.92 5.45
CA THR A 52 29.20 -11.00 6.11
C THR A 52 29.15 -10.96 7.64
N GLN A 53 28.91 -9.78 8.23
CA GLN A 53 28.76 -9.60 9.68
C GLN A 53 27.30 -9.69 10.16
N ALA A 54 26.33 -9.83 9.25
CA ALA A 54 24.92 -9.90 9.62
C ALA A 54 24.60 -11.19 10.41
N ASP A 55 23.88 -11.06 11.53
CA ASP A 55 23.42 -12.22 12.28
C ASP A 55 22.15 -12.82 11.64
N TYR A 56 22.37 -13.82 10.79
CA TYR A 56 21.31 -14.56 10.11
C TYR A 56 20.42 -15.38 11.05
N ARG A 57 20.76 -15.55 12.33
CA ARG A 57 19.90 -16.26 13.31
C ARG A 57 18.59 -15.53 13.56
N THR A 58 18.55 -14.23 13.34
CA THR A 58 17.33 -13.42 13.44
C THR A 58 16.40 -13.58 12.23
N LEU A 59 16.92 -14.10 11.11
CA LEU A 59 16.18 -14.21 9.86
C LEU A 59 14.94 -15.12 9.96
N PRO A 60 14.98 -16.32 10.59
CA PRO A 60 13.79 -17.14 10.75
C PRO A 60 12.72 -16.46 11.60
N LEU A 61 13.11 -15.73 12.65
CA LEU A 61 12.18 -14.99 13.50
C LEU A 61 11.48 -13.88 12.71
N PHE A 62 12.24 -13.14 11.90
CA PHE A 62 11.70 -12.13 11.00
C PHE A 62 10.74 -12.73 9.97
N LEU A 63 11.12 -13.84 9.32
CA LEU A 63 10.28 -14.53 8.35
C LEU A 63 8.99 -15.07 8.98
N LEU A 64 9.06 -15.60 10.20
CA LEU A 64 7.90 -16.04 10.96
C LEU A 64 6.98 -14.87 11.31
N ALA A 65 7.54 -13.75 11.80
CA ALA A 65 6.78 -12.55 12.11
C ALA A 65 6.09 -11.99 10.85
N LEU A 66 6.80 -12.00 9.71
CA LEU A 66 6.26 -11.57 8.42
C LEU A 66 5.13 -12.48 7.94
N PHE A 67 5.30 -13.80 8.07
CA PHE A 67 4.25 -14.77 7.76
C PHE A 67 3.00 -14.54 8.64
N LEU A 68 3.19 -14.41 9.95
CA LEU A 68 2.12 -14.16 10.91
C LEU A 68 1.41 -12.84 10.62
N PHE A 69 2.15 -11.79 10.26
CA PHE A 69 1.58 -10.51 9.86
C PHE A 69 0.63 -10.66 8.67
N TYR A 70 1.06 -11.34 7.61
CA TYR A 70 0.21 -11.59 6.44
C TYR A 70 -0.98 -12.50 6.75
N TRP A 71 -0.79 -13.51 7.59
CA TRP A 71 -1.85 -14.41 8.04
C TRP A 71 -2.92 -13.67 8.85
N LEU A 72 -2.53 -12.81 9.78
CA LEU A 72 -3.46 -11.98 10.57
C LEU A 72 -4.25 -11.02 9.68
N LYS A 73 -3.64 -10.47 8.63
CA LYS A 73 -4.39 -9.66 7.64
C LYS A 73 -5.41 -10.49 6.88
N ALA A 74 -5.08 -11.73 6.50
CA ALA A 74 -6.03 -12.64 5.88
C ALA A 74 -7.19 -12.99 6.81
N TRP A 75 -6.89 -13.23 8.09
CA TRP A 75 -7.90 -13.42 9.12
C TRP A 75 -8.81 -12.20 9.29
N ARG A 76 -8.23 -10.99 9.40
CA ARG A 76 -9.02 -9.74 9.53
C ARG A 76 -9.95 -9.56 8.33
N TRP A 77 -9.45 -9.80 7.13
CA TRP A 77 -10.25 -9.66 5.91
C TRP A 77 -11.38 -10.69 5.84
N ARG A 78 -11.17 -11.91 6.34
CA ARG A 78 -12.25 -12.89 6.52
C ARG A 78 -13.37 -12.37 7.44
N LEU A 79 -13.02 -11.70 8.54
CA LEU A 79 -14.03 -11.10 9.44
C LEU A 79 -14.85 -10.01 8.74
N LEU A 80 -14.21 -9.19 7.91
CA LEU A 80 -14.88 -8.13 7.14
C LEU A 80 -15.81 -8.68 6.04
N LEU A 81 -15.50 -9.87 5.51
CA LEU A 81 -16.31 -10.53 4.48
C LEU A 81 -17.49 -11.34 5.06
N LYS A 82 -17.53 -11.55 6.37
CA LYS A 82 -18.62 -12.25 7.07
C LYS A 82 -20.04 -11.75 6.73
N PRO A 83 -20.31 -10.44 6.54
CA PRO A 83 -21.63 -9.94 6.15
C PRO A 83 -22.00 -10.23 4.68
N VAL A 84 -21.01 -10.50 3.83
CA VAL A 84 -21.18 -10.76 2.39
C VAL A 84 -21.51 -12.25 2.13
N GLY A 85 -21.22 -13.12 3.11
CA GLY A 85 -21.68 -14.50 3.18
C GLY A 85 -20.70 -15.40 3.92
N ASP A 86 -21.12 -16.63 4.20
CA ASP A 86 -20.36 -17.59 5.00
C ASP A 86 -19.35 -18.35 4.13
N TYR A 87 -18.36 -17.63 3.60
CA TYR A 87 -17.44 -18.18 2.60
C TYR A 87 -16.01 -18.31 3.14
N ARG A 88 -15.67 -19.58 3.42
CA ARG A 88 -14.35 -20.24 3.28
C ARG A 88 -13.29 -20.06 4.40
N PRO A 89 -12.41 -21.07 4.57
CA PRO A 89 -11.28 -21.03 5.51
C PRO A 89 -10.22 -20.01 5.08
N THR A 90 -9.47 -19.47 6.06
CA THR A 90 -8.40 -18.46 5.88
C THR A 90 -7.36 -18.87 4.82
N THR A 91 -7.18 -20.18 4.60
CA THR A 91 -6.30 -20.76 3.58
C THR A 91 -6.70 -20.42 2.15
N GLU A 92 -7.99 -20.16 1.88
CA GLU A 92 -8.47 -19.79 0.54
C GLU A 92 -8.34 -18.27 0.27
N LEU A 93 -8.33 -17.46 1.34
CA LEU A 93 -8.16 -16.01 1.23
C LEU A 93 -6.68 -15.62 1.17
N PHE A 94 -5.77 -16.49 1.62
CA PHE A 94 -4.34 -16.21 1.65
C PHE A 94 -3.72 -15.99 0.26
N PRO A 95 -3.99 -16.82 -0.79
CA PRO A 95 -3.39 -16.62 -2.11
C PRO A 95 -3.82 -15.31 -2.81
N PRO A 96 -5.11 -14.92 -2.86
CA PRO A 96 -5.52 -13.62 -3.42
C PRO A 96 -4.86 -12.44 -2.71
N ILE A 97 -4.66 -12.53 -1.38
CA ILE A 97 -3.96 -11.51 -0.60
C ILE A 97 -2.49 -11.44 -0.98
N MET A 98 -1.80 -12.57 -1.10
CA MET A 98 -0.39 -12.62 -1.52
C MET A 98 -0.21 -12.05 -2.93
N ILE A 99 -1.12 -12.37 -3.87
CA ILE A 99 -1.11 -11.78 -5.21
C ILE A 99 -1.29 -10.26 -5.14
N GLY A 100 -2.23 -9.78 -4.32
CA GLY A 100 -2.41 -8.34 -4.10
C GLY A 100 -1.15 -7.68 -3.55
N PHE A 101 -0.49 -8.27 -2.57
CA PHE A 101 0.78 -7.73 -2.05
C PHE A 101 1.90 -7.77 -3.08
N ALA A 102 2.05 -8.84 -3.84
CA ALA A 102 3.04 -8.92 -4.91
C ALA A 102 2.81 -7.81 -5.94
N VAL A 103 1.55 -7.58 -6.33
CA VAL A 103 1.18 -6.48 -7.22
C VAL A 103 1.49 -5.11 -6.60
N ASN A 104 1.28 -4.90 -5.31
CA ASN A 104 1.66 -3.63 -4.65
C ASN A 104 3.16 -3.36 -4.65
N ASN A 105 4.01 -4.40 -4.74
CA ASN A 105 5.45 -4.21 -4.83
C ASN A 105 5.92 -3.85 -6.25
N VAL A 106 5.12 -4.19 -7.27
CA VAL A 106 5.47 -3.97 -8.69
C VAL A 106 4.76 -2.76 -9.26
N LEU A 107 3.49 -2.57 -8.90
CA LEU A 107 2.65 -1.50 -9.42
C LEU A 107 2.63 -0.30 -8.47
N PRO A 108 2.72 0.93 -9.03
CA PRO A 108 2.52 2.15 -8.28
C PRO A 108 1.06 2.27 -7.80
N ALA A 109 0.83 3.13 -6.81
CA ALA A 109 -0.50 3.49 -6.29
C ALA A 109 -1.31 2.36 -5.62
N HIS A 110 -0.64 1.34 -5.06
CA HIS A 110 -1.27 0.31 -4.23
C HIS A 110 -2.44 -0.44 -4.91
N LEU A 111 -2.34 -0.62 -6.24
CA LEU A 111 -3.38 -1.26 -7.06
C LEU A 111 -3.64 -2.73 -6.72
N GLY A 112 -2.72 -3.39 -6.03
CA GLY A 112 -2.84 -4.77 -5.60
C GLY A 112 -4.01 -5.04 -4.65
N GLU A 113 -4.52 -4.00 -3.99
CA GLU A 113 -5.73 -4.10 -3.16
C GLU A 113 -7.01 -4.29 -3.98
N PHE A 114 -7.03 -3.78 -5.21
CA PHE A 114 -8.09 -4.07 -6.18
C PHE A 114 -7.89 -5.44 -6.80
N VAL A 115 -6.63 -5.82 -7.08
CA VAL A 115 -6.30 -7.14 -7.64
C VAL A 115 -6.71 -8.27 -6.69
N ARG A 116 -6.47 -8.17 -5.37
CA ARG A 116 -6.94 -9.20 -4.42
C ARG A 116 -8.46 -9.41 -4.50
N CYS A 117 -9.22 -8.32 -4.63
CA CYS A 117 -10.68 -8.36 -4.70
C CYS A 117 -11.16 -8.94 -6.03
N PHE A 118 -10.49 -8.58 -7.13
CA PHE A 118 -10.79 -9.11 -8.46
C PHE A 118 -10.51 -10.62 -8.53
N VAL A 119 -9.35 -11.07 -8.05
CA VAL A 119 -8.98 -12.49 -8.02
C VAL A 119 -9.93 -13.28 -7.14
N PHE A 120 -10.26 -12.77 -5.95
CA PHE A 120 -11.23 -13.38 -5.04
C PHE A 120 -12.64 -13.44 -5.68
N ALA A 121 -13.11 -12.34 -6.26
CA ALA A 121 -14.42 -12.30 -6.90
C ALA A 121 -14.54 -13.32 -8.05
N ARG A 122 -13.46 -13.48 -8.84
CA ARG A 122 -13.38 -14.47 -9.91
C ARG A 122 -13.38 -15.91 -9.39
N GLN A 123 -12.68 -16.18 -8.29
CA GLN A 123 -12.62 -17.52 -7.67
C GLN A 123 -13.92 -17.92 -6.95
N HIS A 124 -14.76 -16.95 -6.57
CA HIS A 124 -15.96 -17.17 -5.77
C HIS A 124 -17.27 -16.83 -6.49
N LYS A 125 -17.19 -16.39 -7.77
CA LYS A 125 -18.34 -15.99 -8.59
C LYS A 125 -19.23 -14.92 -7.95
N ILE A 126 -18.66 -14.06 -7.11
CA ILE A 126 -19.35 -12.90 -6.53
C ILE A 126 -19.15 -11.67 -7.41
N ALA A 127 -20.05 -10.70 -7.31
CA ALA A 127 -19.92 -9.44 -8.04
C ALA A 127 -18.63 -8.72 -7.62
N VAL A 128 -17.76 -8.44 -8.59
CA VAL A 128 -16.48 -7.72 -8.38
C VAL A 128 -16.73 -6.36 -7.72
N THR A 129 -17.81 -5.68 -8.11
CA THR A 129 -18.25 -4.41 -7.55
C THR A 129 -18.50 -4.48 -6.04
N THR A 130 -19.12 -5.54 -5.53
CA THR A 130 -19.35 -5.70 -4.09
C THR A 130 -18.03 -5.85 -3.31
N SER A 131 -17.07 -6.59 -3.86
CA SER A 131 -15.76 -6.80 -3.22
C SER A 131 -14.85 -5.57 -3.28
N VAL A 132 -14.93 -4.79 -4.37
CA VAL A 132 -14.15 -3.55 -4.53
C VAL A 132 -14.71 -2.44 -3.63
N SER A 133 -16.02 -2.30 -3.53
CA SER A 133 -16.65 -1.27 -2.69
C SER A 133 -16.32 -1.41 -1.20
N SER A 134 -16.22 -2.64 -0.68
CA SER A 134 -15.83 -2.86 0.72
C SER A 134 -14.39 -2.43 1.01
N VAL A 135 -13.48 -2.61 0.04
CA VAL A 135 -12.09 -2.17 0.18
C VAL A 135 -11.95 -0.66 0.06
N VAL A 136 -12.70 -0.02 -0.84
CA VAL A 136 -12.72 1.46 -0.91
C VAL A 136 -13.18 2.04 0.41
N LEU A 137 -14.24 1.48 1.01
CA LEU A 137 -14.72 1.92 2.32
C LEU A 137 -13.67 1.69 3.41
N GLU A 138 -13.00 0.53 3.42
CA GLU A 138 -11.87 0.23 4.32
C GLU A 138 -10.77 1.31 4.21
N ARG A 139 -10.43 1.74 2.99
CA ARG A 139 -9.42 2.78 2.77
C ARG A 139 -9.84 4.15 3.29
N VAL A 140 -11.09 4.53 3.07
CA VAL A 140 -11.62 5.80 3.57
C VAL A 140 -11.53 5.83 5.10
N PHE A 141 -11.93 4.75 5.77
CA PHE A 141 -11.80 4.65 7.23
C PHE A 141 -10.35 4.64 7.71
N ASP A 142 -9.44 3.93 7.03
CA ASP A 142 -8.01 3.95 7.38
C ASP A 142 -7.42 5.36 7.26
N VAL A 143 -7.75 6.11 6.19
CA VAL A 143 -7.28 7.49 6.00
C VAL A 143 -7.84 8.42 7.08
N ILE A 144 -9.14 8.31 7.38
CA ILE A 144 -9.76 9.09 8.47
C ILE A 144 -9.09 8.77 9.81
N ALA A 145 -8.84 7.50 10.12
CA ALA A 145 -8.17 7.10 11.34
C ALA A 145 -6.74 7.65 11.43
N ILE A 146 -5.97 7.59 10.35
CA ILE A 146 -4.61 8.15 10.29
C ILE A 146 -4.64 9.66 10.51
N LEU A 147 -5.53 10.39 9.84
CA LEU A 147 -5.67 11.84 10.01
C LEU A 147 -6.10 12.20 11.43
N PHE A 148 -7.00 11.42 12.02
CA PHE A 148 -7.43 11.59 13.39
C PHE A 148 -6.28 11.38 14.39
N TYR A 149 -5.53 10.28 14.28
CA TYR A 149 -4.38 10.02 15.15
C TYR A 149 -3.25 11.03 14.95
N LEU A 150 -3.02 11.47 13.72
CA LEU A 150 -2.07 12.54 13.43
C LEU A 150 -2.50 13.85 14.10
N GLY A 151 -3.78 14.22 13.98
CA GLY A 151 -4.35 15.38 14.65
C GLY A 151 -4.17 15.31 16.17
N LEU A 152 -4.54 14.19 16.78
CA LEU A 152 -4.32 13.97 18.22
C LEU A 152 -2.84 14.07 18.60
N GLY A 153 -1.94 13.47 17.83
CA GLY A 153 -0.50 13.55 18.07
C GLY A 153 0.01 14.99 18.05
N LEU A 154 -0.45 15.82 17.11
CA LEU A 154 -0.07 17.23 17.02
C LEU A 154 -0.62 18.09 18.17
N LEU A 155 -1.74 17.68 18.79
CA LEU A 155 -2.28 18.36 19.98
C LEU A 155 -1.47 18.03 21.24
N VAL A 156 -0.97 16.79 21.35
CA VAL A 156 -0.28 16.28 22.54
C VAL A 156 1.23 16.55 22.52
N VAL A 157 1.85 16.59 21.34
CA VAL A 157 3.30 16.79 21.21
C VAL A 157 3.66 18.27 21.40
N ASP A 158 4.61 18.53 22.31
CA ASP A 158 5.21 19.84 22.49
C ASP A 158 6.19 20.14 21.36
N ILE A 159 5.75 20.99 20.43
CA ILE A 159 6.56 21.44 19.29
C ILE A 159 7.42 22.64 19.75
N PRO A 160 8.76 22.59 19.61
CA PRO A 160 9.65 23.66 20.09
C PRO A 160 9.45 25.03 19.43
N ASP A 161 8.98 25.06 18.18
CA ASP A 161 8.68 26.30 17.46
C ASP A 161 7.20 26.69 17.63
N PRO A 162 6.89 27.86 18.24
CA PRO A 162 5.52 28.26 18.55
C PRO A 162 4.67 28.59 17.31
N THR A 163 5.30 28.99 16.19
CA THR A 163 4.61 29.33 14.94
C THR A 163 4.12 28.06 14.26
N ILE A 164 4.97 27.03 14.23
CA ILE A 164 4.65 25.71 13.71
C ILE A 164 3.65 25.00 14.63
N ALA A 165 3.79 25.16 15.95
CA ALA A 165 2.86 24.60 16.93
C ALA A 165 1.43 25.15 16.73
N THR A 166 1.28 26.46 16.53
CA THR A 166 -0.04 27.09 16.39
C THR A 166 -0.71 26.68 15.07
N THR A 167 0.03 26.67 13.97
CA THR A 167 -0.49 26.23 12.66
C THR A 167 -0.83 24.74 12.64
N ALA A 168 0.01 23.89 13.23
CA ALA A 168 -0.26 22.46 13.36
C ALA A 168 -1.48 22.17 14.24
N LYS A 169 -1.64 22.88 15.37
CA LYS A 169 -2.80 22.73 16.27
C LYS A 169 -4.10 23.23 15.61
N LEU A 170 -4.06 24.33 14.85
CA LEU A 170 -5.23 24.80 14.09
C LEU A 170 -5.66 23.79 13.00
N PHE A 171 -4.69 23.22 12.28
CA PHE A 171 -4.96 22.15 11.31
C PHE A 171 -5.54 20.89 11.98
N ALA A 172 -4.98 20.50 13.14
CA ALA A 172 -5.45 19.35 13.91
C ALA A 172 -6.88 19.53 14.45
N LEU A 173 -7.26 20.73 14.91
CA LEU A 173 -8.61 21.04 15.36
C LEU A 173 -9.64 20.90 14.22
N GLY A 174 -9.29 21.34 13.01
CA GLY A 174 -10.12 21.13 11.82
C GLY A 174 -10.23 19.66 11.41
N ALA A 175 -9.15 18.87 11.54
CA ALA A 175 -9.13 17.45 11.19
C ALA A 175 -9.87 16.54 12.20
N THR A 176 -9.95 16.96 13.48
CA THR A 176 -10.64 16.21 14.55
C THR A 176 -12.09 16.64 14.76
N GLY A 177 -12.54 17.71 14.10
CA GLY A 177 -13.92 18.20 14.19
C GLY A 177 -14.25 18.90 15.51
N CYS A 178 -13.25 19.40 16.24
CA CYS A 178 -13.42 20.12 17.52
C CYS A 178 -13.67 21.64 17.34
N VAL A 179 -14.37 22.06 16.29
CA VAL A 179 -14.72 23.48 16.03
C VAL A 179 -16.20 23.72 16.29
#